data_AF-A0A2D7WLQ1-F1
#
_entry.id   AF-A0A2D7WLQ1-F1
#
_cell.length_a   1.000
_cell.length_b   1.000
_cell.length_c   1.000
_cell.angle_alpha   90.00
_cell.angle_beta   90.00
_cell.angle_gamma   90.00
#
_symmetry.space_group_name_H-M   'P 1'
#
loop_
_entity.id
_entity.type
_entity.pdbx_description
1 polymer ?
#
loop_
_entity_poly.entity_id
_entity_poly.type
_entity_poly.pdbx_seq_one_letter_code
_entity_poly.pdbx_strand_id
1 'polypeptide(L)'
;MNRSLLLVVCDFLLLSILALARFDVPEGAIMAKDDQKVVSKEVIERISDGENYDDVVAELEATNETLLENLSSDKDALQAQKEELEAQILERQKELEAKEQEIASRDEVIADNEQVIAQAQEEAAELARQREEIAKKREDLLQSNAASKKELELLAKNLEEAKNKQEELSRLKEKKEKEAESMKVELAATIEKAKAEEKAADEAKALLFEEKKRSDAIVASTEKIDQKIDSLNQGLQGVGNDLREVGEGLAGVGEKISSVTQEVSSVKEDVSKVGQEVSGVKATVAVVSEEVSGVGSKVENIKKEVEETAAVQKENFAKLNERQRQSLNEIFTKYEQNKVQLDLEFTHKGGFLGADKTEKFSMDSIILADDSFAYTLVHSKDSPFRLQPKSRSLVSVKGEISGNKLKNPIPVREIAFMDDPRIIIIPLYINPKNLVETTDMEIFSAPANPYLFSEAVVVDSKESRFGQTSFVRDEKDSRYIKVEHSNFAFLTGKFDPAKSDLVFSQKGELLGIMVNNDYAFHVKNLGSRLHSGSRTVLGDAFEAQKTNTLLSSLSKKLFGLKNKFR
;
A
#
# COMPACT_ATOMS: atom_id res chain seq x y z
N MET A 1 -39.89 -33.10 -30.89
CA MET A 1 -41.29 -32.74 -31.27
C MET A 1 -42.24 -33.46 -30.34
N ASN A 2 -43.38 -32.87 -29.94
CA ASN A 2 -44.28 -33.48 -28.95
C ASN A 2 -45.13 -34.61 -29.59
N ARG A 3 -45.33 -35.76 -28.91
CA ARG A 3 -46.00 -36.94 -29.47
C ARG A 3 -47.43 -36.66 -29.93
N SER A 4 -48.17 -35.81 -29.20
CA SER A 4 -49.53 -35.41 -29.56
C SER A 4 -49.60 -34.67 -30.91
N LEU A 5 -48.55 -33.94 -31.29
CA LEU A 5 -48.50 -33.22 -32.57
C LEU A 5 -48.30 -34.20 -33.74
N LEU A 6 -47.49 -35.24 -33.55
CA LEU A 6 -47.24 -36.27 -34.57
C LEU A 6 -48.52 -37.07 -34.86
N LEU A 7 -49.26 -37.45 -33.81
CA LEU A 7 -50.54 -38.15 -33.95
C LEU A 7 -51.55 -37.34 -34.77
N VAL A 8 -51.73 -36.05 -34.46
CA VAL A 8 -52.65 -35.16 -35.21
C VAL A 8 -52.24 -35.02 -36.68
N VAL A 9 -50.93 -34.94 -36.98
CA VAL A 9 -50.44 -34.88 -38.36
C VAL A 9 -50.70 -36.19 -39.12
N CYS A 10 -50.47 -37.35 -38.51
CA CYS A 10 -50.75 -38.64 -39.13
C CYS A 10 -52.25 -38.85 -39.43
N ASP A 11 -53.12 -38.48 -38.49
CA ASP A 11 -54.57 -38.65 -38.62
C ASP A 11 -55.13 -37.76 -39.76
N PHE A 12 -54.64 -36.51 -39.85
CA PHE A 12 -54.99 -35.60 -40.95
C PHE A 12 -54.50 -36.09 -42.32
N LEU A 13 -53.34 -36.76 -42.37
CA LEU A 13 -52.78 -37.37 -43.58
C LEU A 13 -53.63 -38.57 -44.06
N LEU A 14 -54.03 -39.44 -43.13
CA LEU A 14 -54.89 -40.60 -43.43
C LEU A 14 -56.27 -40.15 -43.92
N LEU A 15 -56.90 -39.18 -43.26
CA LEU A 15 -58.18 -38.61 -43.71
C LEU A 15 -58.06 -37.93 -45.09
N SER A 16 -56.95 -37.26 -45.38
CA SER A 16 -56.70 -36.65 -46.70
C SER A 16 -56.56 -37.69 -47.81
N ILE A 17 -55.85 -38.79 -47.55
CA ILE A 17 -55.71 -39.91 -48.51
C ILE A 17 -57.06 -40.59 -48.75
N LEU A 18 -57.84 -40.83 -47.69
CA LEU A 18 -59.17 -41.43 -47.80
C LEU A 18 -60.16 -40.53 -48.56
N ALA A 19 -60.04 -39.20 -48.44
CA ALA A 19 -60.86 -38.23 -49.16
C ALA A 19 -60.50 -38.05 -50.65
N LEU A 20 -59.25 -38.34 -51.05
CA LEU A 20 -58.85 -38.36 -52.47
C LEU A 20 -59.22 -39.68 -53.17
N ALA A 21 -59.40 -40.78 -52.43
CA ALA A 21 -59.73 -42.10 -52.97
C ALA A 21 -61.20 -42.21 -53.41
N ARG A 22 -61.56 -41.57 -54.53
CA ARG A 22 -62.88 -41.74 -55.17
C ARG A 22 -63.03 -43.12 -55.79
N PHE A 23 -63.75 -44.01 -55.11
CA PHE A 23 -64.26 -45.26 -55.67
C PHE A 23 -65.59 -45.04 -56.41
N ASP A 24 -65.57 -44.23 -57.47
CA ASP A 24 -66.71 -44.09 -58.38
C ASP A 24 -66.81 -45.34 -59.28
N VAL A 25 -67.68 -46.29 -58.90
CA VAL A 25 -68.00 -47.48 -59.71
C VAL A 25 -69.02 -47.08 -60.79
N PRO A 26 -68.73 -47.27 -62.10
CA PRO A 26 -69.63 -46.83 -63.16
C PRO A 26 -70.92 -47.66 -63.22
N GLU A 27 -72.04 -46.99 -63.53
CA GLU A 27 -73.34 -47.64 -63.72
C GLU A 27 -73.27 -48.67 -64.86
N GLY A 28 -73.41 -49.96 -64.51
CA GLY A 28 -73.32 -51.09 -65.44
C GLY A 28 -72.28 -52.16 -65.08
N ALA A 29 -71.40 -51.92 -64.10
CA ALA A 29 -70.37 -52.88 -63.70
C ALA A 29 -70.96 -54.18 -63.11
N ILE A 30 -70.72 -55.32 -63.77
CA ILE A 30 -71.12 -56.65 -63.28
C ILE A 30 -69.98 -57.25 -62.45
N MET A 31 -70.21 -57.44 -61.15
CA MET A 31 -69.24 -58.02 -60.22
C MET A 31 -69.17 -59.56 -60.39
N ALA A 32 -68.01 -60.07 -60.79
CA ALA A 32 -67.75 -61.52 -60.89
C ALA A 32 -67.43 -62.15 -59.52
N LYS A 33 -67.74 -63.44 -59.38
CA LYS A 33 -67.25 -64.33 -58.32
C LYS A 33 -66.44 -65.47 -58.93
N ASP A 34 -65.42 -65.91 -58.20
CA ASP A 34 -64.63 -67.16 -58.29
C ASP A 34 -64.55 -67.91 -59.64
N ASP A 35 -63.32 -68.04 -60.15
CA ASP A 35 -62.88 -69.04 -61.12
C ASP A 35 -63.68 -69.19 -62.44
N GLN A 36 -64.29 -68.10 -62.94
CA GLN A 36 -64.78 -68.05 -64.32
C GLN A 36 -64.14 -66.94 -65.15
N LYS A 37 -63.55 -67.35 -66.28
CA LYS A 37 -62.89 -66.48 -67.26
C LYS A 37 -63.95 -65.74 -68.08
N VAL A 38 -64.22 -64.48 -67.72
CA VAL A 38 -65.19 -63.64 -68.43
C VAL A 38 -64.66 -63.29 -69.82
N VAL A 39 -65.19 -63.94 -70.85
CA VAL A 39 -64.93 -63.61 -72.26
C VAL A 39 -66.13 -62.85 -72.80
N SER A 40 -65.95 -61.58 -73.16
CA SER A 40 -66.97 -60.78 -73.84
C SER A 40 -67.26 -61.38 -75.22
N LYS A 41 -68.51 -61.77 -75.45
CA LYS A 41 -68.92 -62.55 -76.62
C LYS A 41 -69.45 -61.68 -77.77
N GLU A 42 -68.69 -60.64 -78.13
CA GLU A 42 -68.93 -59.91 -79.38
C GLU A 42 -68.13 -60.57 -80.50
N VAL A 43 -68.80 -61.51 -81.19
CA VAL A 43 -68.31 -62.08 -82.44
C VAL A 43 -68.44 -61.00 -83.50
N ILE A 44 -67.35 -60.27 -83.77
CA ILE A 44 -67.22 -59.55 -85.04
C ILE A 44 -67.06 -60.62 -86.12
N GLU A 45 -68.13 -60.87 -86.87
CA GLU A 45 -68.07 -61.63 -88.12
C GLU A 45 -67.27 -60.80 -89.14
N ARG A 46 -65.93 -60.87 -89.08
CA ARG A 46 -65.12 -60.65 -90.28
C ARG A 46 -65.47 -61.76 -91.26
N ILE A 47 -66.36 -61.43 -92.19
CA ILE A 47 -66.63 -62.26 -93.36
C ILE A 47 -65.27 -62.51 -94.04
N SER A 48 -64.99 -63.77 -94.33
CA SER A 48 -63.75 -64.17 -94.99
C SER A 48 -63.85 -63.88 -96.49
N ASP A 49 -63.85 -62.59 -96.83
CA ASP A 49 -63.63 -62.12 -98.20
C ASP A 49 -62.22 -62.59 -98.60
N GLY A 50 -62.17 -63.56 -99.52
CA GLY A 50 -61.03 -64.45 -99.70
C GLY A 50 -59.87 -63.86 -100.47
N GLU A 51 -59.20 -62.86 -99.91
CA GLU A 51 -57.95 -62.31 -100.45
C GLU A 51 -56.76 -62.55 -99.50
N ASN A 52 -55.73 -63.18 -100.09
CA ASN A 52 -54.33 -63.28 -99.69
C ASN A 52 -53.95 -63.52 -98.20
N TYR A 53 -53.39 -64.71 -97.93
CA TYR A 53 -52.76 -65.03 -96.63
C TYR A 53 -51.55 -64.12 -96.32
N ASP A 54 -50.81 -63.70 -97.35
CA ASP A 54 -49.55 -62.96 -97.19
C ASP A 54 -49.77 -61.56 -96.59
N ASP A 55 -50.87 -60.88 -96.90
CA ASP A 55 -51.14 -59.52 -96.39
C ASP A 55 -51.47 -59.52 -94.88
N VAL A 56 -52.20 -60.54 -94.41
CA VAL A 56 -52.47 -60.74 -92.97
C VAL A 56 -51.19 -61.13 -92.21
N VAL A 57 -50.29 -61.90 -92.85
CA VAL A 57 -48.96 -62.19 -92.30
C VAL A 57 -48.13 -60.91 -92.22
N ALA A 58 -48.12 -60.06 -93.26
CA ALA A 58 -47.39 -58.80 -93.27
C ALA A 58 -47.87 -57.80 -92.19
N GLU A 59 -49.18 -57.67 -91.95
CA GLU A 59 -49.70 -56.88 -90.81
C GLU A 59 -49.24 -57.44 -89.46
N LEU A 60 -49.22 -58.77 -89.30
CA LEU A 60 -48.75 -59.43 -88.09
C LEU A 60 -47.23 -59.30 -87.89
N GLU A 61 -46.43 -59.40 -88.94
CA GLU A 61 -44.97 -59.21 -88.89
C GLU A 61 -44.64 -57.75 -88.52
N ALA A 62 -45.21 -56.76 -89.20
CA ALA A 62 -45.02 -55.34 -88.88
C ALA A 62 -45.47 -55.00 -87.44
N THR A 63 -46.56 -55.61 -86.96
CA THR A 63 -47.03 -55.44 -85.57
C THR A 63 -46.05 -56.07 -84.57
N ASN A 64 -45.48 -57.25 -84.87
CA ASN A 64 -44.48 -57.89 -84.03
C ASN A 64 -43.15 -57.12 -84.03
N GLU A 65 -42.68 -56.59 -85.16
CA GLU A 65 -41.50 -55.72 -85.23
C GLU A 65 -41.70 -54.46 -84.37
N THR A 66 -42.86 -53.80 -84.52
CA THR A 66 -43.22 -52.63 -83.70
C THR A 66 -43.27 -52.96 -82.20
N LEU A 67 -43.79 -54.14 -81.82
CA LEU A 67 -43.79 -54.60 -80.41
C LEU A 67 -42.39 -54.90 -79.90
N LEU A 68 -41.51 -55.49 -80.72
CA LEU A 68 -40.11 -55.76 -80.35
C LEU A 68 -39.29 -54.48 -80.20
N GLU A 69 -39.50 -53.48 -81.06
CA GLU A 69 -38.85 -52.16 -80.94
C GLU A 69 -39.27 -51.44 -79.66
N ASN A 70 -40.58 -51.39 -79.36
CA ASN A 70 -41.08 -50.82 -78.10
C ASN A 70 -40.55 -51.57 -76.88
N LEU A 71 -40.56 -52.91 -76.89
CA LEU A 71 -40.02 -53.72 -75.78
C LEU A 71 -38.50 -53.54 -75.59
N SER A 72 -37.73 -53.28 -76.65
CA SER A 72 -36.31 -52.91 -76.50
C SER A 72 -36.16 -51.51 -75.91
N SER A 73 -36.92 -50.53 -76.42
CA SER A 73 -36.91 -49.15 -75.93
C SER A 73 -37.27 -49.06 -74.44
N ASP A 74 -38.35 -49.74 -74.01
CA ASP A 74 -38.76 -49.81 -72.60
C ASP A 74 -37.69 -50.48 -71.73
N LYS A 75 -37.09 -51.58 -72.20
CA LYS A 75 -36.01 -52.28 -71.50
C LYS A 75 -34.77 -51.38 -71.33
N ASP A 76 -34.37 -50.68 -72.37
CA ASP A 76 -33.16 -49.85 -72.36
C ASP A 76 -33.39 -48.57 -71.54
N ALA A 77 -34.62 -48.02 -71.54
CA ALA A 77 -35.04 -46.95 -70.63
C ALA A 77 -35.07 -47.39 -69.15
N LEU A 78 -35.59 -48.59 -68.86
CA LEU A 78 -35.56 -49.18 -67.51
C LEU A 78 -34.13 -49.47 -67.04
N GLN A 79 -33.23 -49.89 -67.94
CA GLN A 79 -31.82 -50.06 -67.61
C GLN A 79 -31.16 -48.72 -67.29
N ALA A 80 -31.38 -47.68 -68.10
CA ALA A 80 -30.86 -46.34 -67.83
C ALA A 80 -31.37 -45.77 -66.49
N GLN A 81 -32.67 -45.94 -66.19
CA GLN A 81 -33.25 -45.53 -64.90
C GLN A 81 -32.65 -46.32 -63.72
N LYS A 82 -32.36 -47.61 -63.88
CA LYS A 82 -31.68 -48.43 -62.87
C LYS A 82 -30.25 -47.92 -62.61
N GLU A 83 -29.48 -47.65 -63.67
CA GLU A 83 -28.11 -47.16 -63.56
C GLU A 83 -28.06 -45.76 -62.90
N GLU A 84 -29.04 -44.89 -63.19
CA GLU A 84 -29.20 -43.61 -62.49
C GLU A 84 -29.51 -43.79 -61.00
N LEU A 85 -30.45 -44.67 -60.65
CA LEU A 85 -30.80 -44.95 -59.25
C LEU A 85 -29.64 -45.58 -58.46
N GLU A 86 -28.87 -46.48 -59.07
CA GLU A 86 -27.67 -47.07 -58.44
C GLU A 86 -26.59 -45.99 -58.21
N ALA A 87 -26.43 -45.02 -59.10
CA ALA A 87 -25.55 -43.87 -58.90
C ALA A 87 -26.03 -42.94 -57.77
N GLN A 88 -27.33 -42.61 -57.73
CA GLN A 88 -27.92 -41.78 -56.67
C GLN A 88 -27.80 -42.44 -55.28
N ILE A 89 -27.95 -43.77 -55.20
CA ILE A 89 -27.76 -44.54 -53.95
C ILE A 89 -26.30 -44.45 -53.48
N LEU A 90 -25.33 -44.61 -54.40
CA LEU A 90 -23.90 -44.53 -54.06
C LEU A 90 -23.48 -43.12 -53.63
N GLU A 91 -24.07 -42.06 -54.20
CA GLU A 91 -23.87 -40.69 -53.75
C GLU A 91 -24.44 -40.46 -52.35
N ARG A 92 -25.69 -40.90 -52.10
CA ARG A 92 -26.32 -40.84 -50.77
C ARG A 92 -25.56 -41.60 -49.69
N GLN A 93 -24.98 -42.75 -50.01
CA GLN A 93 -24.14 -43.51 -49.07
C GLN A 93 -22.90 -42.70 -48.64
N LYS A 94 -22.19 -42.09 -49.59
CA LYS A 94 -21.04 -41.21 -49.28
C LYS A 94 -21.44 -39.96 -48.50
N GLU A 95 -22.60 -39.39 -48.79
CA GLU A 95 -23.14 -38.24 -48.03
C GLU A 95 -23.47 -38.62 -46.58
N LEU A 96 -23.94 -39.84 -46.33
CA LEU A 96 -24.20 -40.37 -44.99
C LEU A 96 -22.90 -40.68 -44.24
N GLU A 97 -21.95 -41.39 -44.86
CA GLU A 97 -20.62 -41.67 -44.27
C GLU A 97 -19.89 -40.39 -43.85
N ALA A 98 -19.93 -39.34 -44.68
CA ALA A 98 -19.34 -38.05 -44.36
C ALA A 98 -20.03 -37.36 -43.16
N LYS A 99 -21.36 -37.49 -43.02
CA LYS A 99 -22.12 -36.94 -41.90
C LYS A 99 -21.92 -37.72 -40.61
N GLU A 100 -21.79 -39.05 -40.68
CA GLU A 100 -21.45 -39.88 -39.52
C GLU A 100 -20.05 -39.54 -38.99
N GLN A 101 -19.08 -39.29 -39.87
CA GLN A 101 -17.75 -38.77 -39.49
C GLN A 101 -17.83 -37.36 -38.89
N GLU A 102 -18.64 -36.46 -39.45
CA GLU A 102 -18.85 -35.13 -38.86
C GLU A 102 -19.46 -35.22 -37.45
N ILE A 103 -20.49 -36.05 -37.25
CA ILE A 103 -21.13 -36.27 -35.95
C ILE A 103 -20.13 -36.82 -34.93
N ALA A 104 -19.38 -37.87 -35.29
CA ALA A 104 -18.36 -38.45 -34.40
C ALA A 104 -17.31 -37.40 -33.96
N SER A 105 -16.83 -36.56 -34.88
CA SER A 105 -15.88 -35.48 -34.56
C SER A 105 -16.48 -34.39 -33.66
N ARG A 106 -17.80 -34.19 -33.72
CA ARG A 106 -18.51 -33.20 -32.91
C ARG A 106 -18.84 -33.73 -31.52
N ASP A 107 -19.13 -35.02 -31.39
CA ASP A 107 -19.35 -35.68 -30.10
C ASP A 107 -18.04 -35.77 -29.29
N GLU A 108 -16.90 -36.01 -29.95
CA GLU A 108 -15.56 -35.91 -29.32
C GLU A 108 -15.30 -34.50 -28.77
N VAL A 109 -15.54 -33.46 -29.59
CA VAL A 109 -15.42 -32.05 -29.15
C VAL A 109 -16.42 -31.69 -28.04
N ILE A 110 -17.62 -32.29 -28.01
CA ILE A 110 -18.57 -32.08 -26.90
C ILE A 110 -18.02 -32.69 -25.61
N ALA A 111 -17.51 -33.93 -25.64
CA ALA A 111 -16.95 -34.59 -24.47
C ALA A 111 -15.76 -33.83 -23.86
N ASP A 112 -14.85 -33.30 -24.69
CA ASP A 112 -13.76 -32.43 -24.24
C ASP A 112 -14.26 -31.15 -23.56
N ASN A 113 -15.28 -30.50 -24.15
CA ASN A 113 -15.88 -29.29 -23.57
C ASN A 113 -16.61 -29.59 -22.24
N GLU A 114 -17.26 -30.75 -22.10
CA GLU A 114 -17.89 -31.16 -20.83
C GLU A 114 -16.84 -31.37 -19.72
N GLN A 115 -15.68 -31.96 -20.03
CA GLN A 115 -14.57 -32.08 -19.07
C GLN A 115 -14.02 -30.70 -18.64
N VAL A 116 -13.82 -29.77 -19.58
CA VAL A 116 -13.37 -28.40 -19.28
C VAL A 116 -14.40 -27.65 -18.43
N ILE A 117 -15.70 -27.83 -18.68
CA ILE A 117 -16.78 -27.25 -17.88
C ILE A 117 -16.79 -27.85 -16.45
N ALA A 118 -16.57 -29.15 -16.30
CA ALA A 118 -16.49 -29.80 -14.99
C ALA A 118 -15.30 -29.27 -14.17
N GLN A 119 -14.11 -29.18 -14.77
CA GLN A 119 -12.91 -28.61 -14.13
C GLN A 119 -13.15 -27.16 -13.71
N ALA A 120 -13.72 -26.33 -14.58
CA ALA A 120 -14.04 -24.94 -14.27
C ALA A 120 -15.08 -24.77 -13.14
N GLN A 121 -15.99 -25.74 -12.96
CA GLN A 121 -16.92 -25.77 -11.82
C GLN A 121 -16.22 -26.14 -10.50
N GLU A 122 -15.26 -27.07 -10.53
CA GLU A 122 -14.47 -27.46 -9.36
C GLU A 122 -13.55 -26.30 -8.91
N GLU A 123 -12.82 -25.67 -9.84
CA GLU A 123 -12.03 -24.45 -9.57
C GLU A 123 -12.90 -23.33 -8.98
N ALA A 124 -14.10 -23.11 -9.52
CA ALA A 124 -15.02 -22.09 -9.02
C ALA A 124 -15.52 -22.40 -7.60
N ALA A 125 -15.72 -23.68 -7.26
CA ALA A 125 -16.10 -24.12 -5.93
C ALA A 125 -14.94 -23.97 -4.91
N GLU A 126 -13.70 -24.25 -5.31
CA GLU A 126 -12.54 -24.00 -4.45
C GLU A 126 -12.32 -22.50 -4.23
N LEU A 127 -12.37 -21.68 -5.28
CA LEU A 127 -12.29 -20.22 -5.19
C LEU A 127 -13.40 -19.62 -4.31
N ALA A 128 -14.59 -20.24 -4.24
CA ALA A 128 -15.64 -19.84 -3.31
C ALA A 128 -15.24 -20.12 -1.85
N ARG A 129 -14.71 -21.31 -1.55
CA ARG A 129 -14.21 -21.67 -0.21
C ARG A 129 -13.07 -20.76 0.25
N GLN A 130 -12.08 -20.52 -0.62
CA GLN A 130 -10.96 -19.62 -0.34
C GLN A 130 -11.45 -18.18 -0.02
N ARG A 131 -12.48 -17.68 -0.73
CA ARG A 131 -13.10 -16.38 -0.45
C ARG A 131 -13.81 -16.32 0.90
N GLU A 132 -14.47 -17.40 1.32
CA GLU A 132 -15.12 -17.47 2.64
C GLU A 132 -14.07 -17.48 3.78
N GLU A 133 -12.96 -18.20 3.60
CA GLU A 133 -11.85 -18.21 4.55
C GLU A 133 -11.17 -16.83 4.66
N ILE A 134 -10.95 -16.16 3.53
CA ILE A 134 -10.43 -14.78 3.49
C ILE A 134 -11.42 -13.80 4.15
N ALA A 135 -12.73 -14.01 4.01
CA ALA A 135 -13.74 -13.18 4.66
C ALA A 135 -13.68 -13.31 6.20
N LYS A 136 -13.59 -14.55 6.72
CA LYS A 136 -13.44 -14.82 8.16
C LYS A 136 -12.15 -14.20 8.72
N LYS A 137 -11.01 -14.47 8.09
CA LYS A 137 -9.71 -13.87 8.45
C LYS A 137 -9.74 -12.34 8.43
N ARG A 138 -10.51 -11.72 7.52
CA ARG A 138 -10.71 -10.26 7.48
C ARG A 138 -11.56 -9.75 8.63
N GLU A 139 -12.58 -10.50 9.05
CA GLU A 139 -13.39 -10.16 10.22
C GLU A 139 -12.57 -10.27 11.52
N ASP A 140 -11.81 -11.36 11.70
CA ASP A 140 -10.90 -11.55 12.83
C ASP A 140 -9.89 -10.40 12.93
N LEU A 141 -9.29 -9.99 11.80
CA LEU A 141 -8.39 -8.85 11.73
C LEU A 141 -9.07 -7.52 12.06
N LEU A 142 -10.34 -7.31 11.69
CA LEU A 142 -11.10 -6.12 12.05
C LEU A 142 -11.42 -6.07 13.55
N GLN A 143 -11.81 -7.21 14.15
CA GLN A 143 -12.03 -7.32 15.59
C GLN A 143 -10.73 -7.08 16.39
N SER A 144 -9.62 -7.66 15.95
CA SER A 144 -8.29 -7.46 16.53
C SER A 144 -7.83 -6.00 16.45
N ASN A 145 -7.94 -5.35 15.28
CA ASN A 145 -7.62 -3.92 15.14
C ASN A 145 -8.52 -3.02 16.02
N ALA A 146 -9.80 -3.38 16.20
CA ALA A 146 -10.71 -2.66 17.09
C ALA A 146 -10.36 -2.83 18.58
N ALA A 147 -9.83 -4.00 18.97
CA ALA A 147 -9.31 -4.23 20.32
C ALA A 147 -8.04 -3.41 20.58
N SER A 148 -7.01 -3.52 19.71
CA SER A 148 -5.76 -2.75 19.85
C SER A 148 -5.97 -1.24 19.80
N LYS A 149 -6.98 -0.74 19.06
CA LYS A 149 -7.33 0.68 19.09
C LYS A 149 -7.83 1.12 20.49
N LYS A 150 -8.71 0.34 21.12
CA LYS A 150 -9.21 0.64 22.48
C LYS A 150 -8.09 0.58 23.52
N GLU A 151 -7.16 -0.35 23.36
CA GLU A 151 -5.98 -0.47 24.22
C GLU A 151 -5.07 0.76 24.09
N LEU A 152 -4.77 1.21 22.87
CA LEU A 152 -4.01 2.46 22.62
C LEU A 152 -4.72 3.70 23.18
N GLU A 153 -6.06 3.78 23.08
CA GLU A 153 -6.87 4.87 23.61
C GLU A 153 -6.83 4.92 25.16
N LEU A 154 -6.91 3.75 25.81
CA LEU A 154 -6.72 3.62 27.27
C LEU A 154 -5.29 4.00 27.70
N LEU A 155 -4.28 3.55 26.94
CA LEU A 155 -2.87 3.79 27.25
C LEU A 155 -2.51 5.29 27.06
N ALA A 156 -3.08 5.95 26.05
CA ALA A 156 -2.98 7.40 25.87
C ALA A 156 -3.61 8.17 27.06
N LYS A 157 -4.81 7.79 27.51
CA LYS A 157 -5.47 8.39 28.69
C LYS A 157 -4.63 8.18 29.96
N ASN A 158 -4.08 6.99 30.17
CA ASN A 158 -3.21 6.71 31.31
C ASN A 158 -1.93 7.57 31.31
N LEU A 159 -1.36 7.82 30.13
CA LEU A 159 -0.20 8.69 29.94
C LEU A 159 -0.53 10.17 30.21
N GLU A 160 -1.70 10.64 29.80
CA GLU A 160 -2.20 11.99 30.11
C GLU A 160 -2.46 12.16 31.62
N GLU A 161 -3.11 11.20 32.26
CA GLU A 161 -3.28 11.19 33.73
C GLU A 161 -1.93 11.17 34.47
N ALA A 162 -0.92 10.46 33.96
CA ALA A 162 0.42 10.45 34.53
C ALA A 162 1.13 11.81 34.39
N LYS A 163 1.02 12.48 33.25
CA LYS A 163 1.53 13.85 33.04
C LYS A 163 0.88 14.85 33.99
N ASN A 164 -0.45 14.80 34.13
CA ASN A 164 -1.18 15.71 35.01
C ASN A 164 -0.75 15.53 36.48
N LYS A 165 -0.57 14.29 36.94
CA LYS A 165 -0.01 13.98 38.27
C LYS A 165 1.44 14.45 38.42
N GLN A 166 2.26 14.37 37.37
CA GLN A 166 3.64 14.87 37.37
C GLN A 166 3.70 16.41 37.48
N GLU A 167 2.84 17.14 36.77
CA GLU A 167 2.72 18.60 36.92
C GLU A 167 2.24 19.01 38.30
N GLU A 168 1.23 18.34 38.85
CA GLU A 168 0.73 18.60 40.20
C GLU A 168 1.82 18.38 41.27
N LEU A 169 2.58 17.29 41.17
CA LEU A 169 3.73 17.02 42.04
C LEU A 169 4.83 18.08 41.90
N SER A 170 5.09 18.59 40.69
CA SER A 170 6.06 19.68 40.48
C SER A 170 5.60 20.97 41.16
N ARG A 171 4.33 21.37 40.98
CA ARG A 171 3.74 22.56 41.62
C ARG A 171 3.71 22.44 43.15
N LEU A 172 3.43 21.25 43.68
CA LEU A 172 3.51 20.96 45.12
C LEU A 172 4.94 21.06 45.65
N LYS A 173 5.94 20.56 44.90
CA LYS A 173 7.37 20.66 45.26
C LYS A 173 7.83 22.12 45.29
N GLU A 174 7.53 22.89 44.24
CA GLU A 174 7.83 24.33 44.22
C GLU A 174 7.18 25.10 45.37
N LYS A 175 5.93 24.79 45.71
CA LYS A 175 5.22 25.42 46.83
C LYS A 175 5.92 25.10 48.16
N LYS A 176 6.30 23.84 48.38
CA LYS A 176 7.06 23.39 49.57
C LYS A 176 8.45 24.01 49.64
N GLU A 177 9.12 24.20 48.52
CA GLU A 177 10.45 24.84 48.46
C GLU A 177 10.36 26.33 48.80
N LYS A 178 9.36 27.05 48.26
CA LYS A 178 9.06 28.45 48.61
C LYS A 178 8.66 28.62 50.08
N GLU A 179 7.83 27.71 50.62
CA GLU A 179 7.47 27.68 52.05
C GLU A 179 8.70 27.47 52.94
N ALA A 180 9.55 26.50 52.60
CA ALA A 180 10.79 26.21 53.34
C ALA A 180 11.82 27.34 53.23
N GLU A 181 11.86 28.08 52.12
CA GLU A 181 12.69 29.27 51.95
C GLU A 181 12.18 30.43 52.82
N SER A 182 10.87 30.70 52.83
CA SER A 182 10.30 31.73 53.73
C SER A 182 10.54 31.41 55.20
N MET A 183 10.39 30.15 55.63
CA MET A 183 10.66 29.72 57.00
C MET A 183 12.15 29.87 57.37
N LYS A 184 13.08 29.66 56.44
CA LYS A 184 14.52 29.91 56.67
C LYS A 184 14.82 31.40 56.87
N VAL A 185 14.19 32.27 56.07
CA VAL A 185 14.34 33.73 56.18
C VAL A 185 13.76 34.25 57.51
N GLU A 186 12.57 33.77 57.90
CA GLU A 186 11.93 34.11 59.17
C GLU A 186 12.74 33.62 60.38
N LEU A 187 13.27 32.39 60.32
CA LEU A 187 14.14 31.84 61.36
C LEU A 187 15.47 32.62 61.46
N ALA A 188 16.07 33.00 60.34
CA ALA A 188 17.30 33.81 60.32
C ALA A 188 17.06 35.21 60.93
N ALA A 189 15.96 35.87 60.57
CA ALA A 189 15.57 37.16 61.16
C ALA A 189 15.31 37.03 62.67
N THR A 190 14.69 35.94 63.11
CA THR A 190 14.45 35.63 64.53
C THR A 190 15.76 35.42 65.30
N ILE A 191 16.73 34.71 64.71
CA ILE A 191 18.06 34.49 65.28
C ILE A 191 18.84 35.80 65.40
N GLU A 192 18.85 36.65 64.38
CA GLU A 192 19.52 37.96 64.46
C GLU A 192 18.86 38.88 65.49
N LYS A 193 17.52 38.87 65.60
CA LYS A 193 16.80 39.59 66.65
C LYS A 193 17.19 39.09 68.06
N ALA A 194 17.27 37.77 68.25
CA ALA A 194 17.67 37.18 69.53
C ALA A 194 19.12 37.56 69.92
N LYS A 195 20.06 37.53 68.97
CA LYS A 195 21.45 38.01 69.19
C LYS A 195 21.51 39.49 69.55
N ALA A 196 20.68 40.32 68.91
CA ALA A 196 20.61 41.75 69.21
C ALA A 196 20.06 42.01 70.62
N GLU A 197 19.06 41.25 71.04
CA GLU A 197 18.50 41.29 72.41
C GLU A 197 19.49 40.77 73.46
N GLU A 198 20.23 39.70 73.16
CA GLU A 198 21.32 39.18 74.01
C GLU A 198 22.45 40.21 74.17
N LYS A 199 22.93 40.80 73.08
CA LYS A 199 23.97 41.84 73.09
C LYS A 199 23.53 43.08 73.86
N ALA A 200 22.29 43.52 73.69
CA ALA A 200 21.73 44.65 74.46
C ALA A 200 21.59 44.31 75.95
N ALA A 201 21.24 43.07 76.30
CA ALA A 201 21.18 42.62 77.68
C ALA A 201 22.58 42.55 78.34
N ASP A 202 23.62 42.16 77.61
CA ASP A 202 25.01 42.16 78.10
C ASP A 202 25.59 43.57 78.23
N GLU A 203 25.28 44.48 77.30
CA GLU A 203 25.60 45.90 77.43
C GLU A 203 24.91 46.53 78.66
N ALA A 204 23.65 46.18 78.91
CA ALA A 204 22.93 46.61 80.11
C ALA A 204 23.53 46.03 81.41
N LYS A 205 23.94 44.75 81.42
CA LYS A 205 24.67 44.14 82.56
C LYS A 205 26.01 44.84 82.82
N ALA A 206 26.74 45.20 81.77
CA ALA A 206 28.01 45.91 81.88
C ALA A 206 27.82 47.31 82.49
N LEU A 207 26.81 48.06 82.04
CA LEU A 207 26.44 49.36 82.60
C LEU A 207 26.02 49.26 84.08
N LEU A 208 25.20 48.28 84.45
CA LEU A 208 24.83 48.03 85.85
C LEU A 208 26.04 47.62 86.72
N PHE A 209 27.06 46.98 86.14
CA PHE A 209 28.29 46.64 86.84
C PHE A 209 29.22 47.86 87.02
N GLU A 210 29.25 48.79 86.05
CA GLU A 210 29.89 50.09 86.25
C GLU A 210 29.16 50.98 87.26
N GLU A 211 27.82 50.97 87.26
CA GLU A 211 27.02 51.69 88.26
C GLU A 211 27.26 51.13 89.67
N LYS A 212 27.30 49.80 89.83
CA LYS A 212 27.71 49.18 91.10
C LYS A 212 29.11 49.60 91.51
N LYS A 213 30.11 49.53 90.62
CA LYS A 213 31.47 50.03 90.92
C LYS A 213 31.50 51.50 91.35
N ARG A 214 30.65 52.36 90.76
CA ARG A 214 30.50 53.76 91.21
C ARG A 214 29.84 53.84 92.59
N SER A 215 28.82 53.02 92.87
CA SER A 215 28.17 52.94 94.18
C SER A 215 29.15 52.46 95.25
N ASP A 216 29.89 51.38 95.01
CA ASP A 216 30.94 50.85 95.89
C ASP A 216 32.04 51.90 96.13
N ALA A 217 32.46 52.62 95.08
CA ALA A 217 33.44 53.70 95.20
C ALA A 217 32.91 54.92 95.96
N ILE A 218 31.61 55.22 95.88
CA ILE A 218 30.94 56.25 96.69
C ILE A 218 30.90 55.81 98.15
N VAL A 219 30.49 54.57 98.45
CA VAL A 219 30.50 54.01 99.82
C VAL A 219 31.91 54.06 100.42
N ALA A 220 32.93 53.59 99.69
CA ALA A 220 34.32 53.69 100.12
C ALA A 220 34.87 55.13 100.18
N SER A 221 34.19 56.11 99.58
CA SER A 221 34.47 57.54 99.78
C SER A 221 33.81 58.09 101.04
N THR A 222 32.58 57.63 101.36
CA THR A 222 31.88 57.94 102.61
C THR A 222 32.62 57.36 103.80
N GLU A 223 33.05 56.09 103.75
CA GLU A 223 33.89 55.47 104.79
C GLU A 223 35.19 56.26 105.04
N LYS A 224 35.79 56.83 103.99
CA LYS A 224 36.97 57.71 104.09
C LYS A 224 36.65 59.12 104.58
N ILE A 225 35.40 59.57 104.46
CA ILE A 225 34.91 60.81 105.07
C ILE A 225 34.62 60.57 106.55
N ASP A 226 34.02 59.44 106.92
CA ASP A 226 33.76 59.05 108.30
C ASP A 226 35.07 58.81 109.05
N GLN A 227 36.04 58.09 108.48
CA GLN A 227 37.40 57.98 109.03
C GLN A 227 38.09 59.36 109.18
N LYS A 228 37.80 60.31 108.30
CA LYS A 228 38.31 61.69 108.44
C LYS A 228 37.59 62.45 109.55
N ILE A 229 36.28 62.28 109.71
CA ILE A 229 35.49 62.86 110.81
C ILE A 229 35.97 62.29 112.14
N ASP A 230 36.22 60.99 112.24
CA ASP A 230 36.82 60.37 113.42
C ASP A 230 38.24 60.89 113.68
N SER A 231 39.08 61.05 112.64
CA SER A 231 40.40 61.67 112.80
C SER A 231 40.33 63.14 113.21
N LEU A 232 39.28 63.87 112.82
CA LEU A 232 39.02 65.25 113.24
C LEU A 232 38.48 65.32 114.67
N ASN A 233 37.64 64.37 115.08
CA ASN A 233 37.17 64.25 116.46
C ASN A 233 38.32 63.87 117.40
N GLN A 234 39.19 62.93 116.99
CA GLN A 234 40.44 62.63 117.69
C GLN A 234 41.39 63.83 117.68
N GLY A 235 41.49 64.59 116.58
CA GLY A 235 42.29 65.82 116.51
C GLY A 235 41.76 66.93 117.42
N LEU A 236 40.43 67.06 117.57
CA LEU A 236 39.80 68.02 118.48
C LEU A 236 39.92 67.59 119.95
N GLN A 237 39.88 66.28 120.24
CA GLN A 237 40.28 65.75 121.55
C GLN A 237 41.78 65.96 121.80
N GLY A 238 42.61 65.82 120.76
CA GLY A 238 44.04 66.16 120.76
C GLY A 238 44.26 67.60 121.20
N VAL A 239 43.72 68.59 120.48
CA VAL A 239 43.81 70.01 120.84
C VAL A 239 43.21 70.31 122.23
N GLY A 240 42.15 69.60 122.64
CA GLY A 240 41.60 69.68 123.99
C GLY A 240 42.54 69.15 125.09
N ASN A 241 43.33 68.12 124.77
CA ASN A 241 44.39 67.60 125.64
C ASN A 241 45.65 68.47 125.58
N ASP A 242 46.08 68.94 124.40
CA ASP A 242 47.22 69.84 124.21
C ASP A 242 47.07 71.14 125.02
N LEU A 243 45.85 71.71 125.07
CA LEU A 243 45.54 72.87 125.91
C LEU A 243 45.59 72.57 127.42
N ARG A 244 45.47 71.30 127.82
CA ARG A 244 45.71 70.81 129.19
C ARG A 244 47.18 70.51 129.44
N GLU A 245 47.87 69.94 128.46
CA GLU A 245 49.26 69.52 128.50
C GLU A 245 50.23 70.70 128.42
N VAL A 246 49.86 71.82 127.79
CA VAL A 246 50.54 73.12 127.97
C VAL A 246 50.34 73.67 129.39
N GLY A 247 49.26 73.29 130.08
CA GLY A 247 49.00 73.63 131.48
C GLY A 247 49.76 72.75 132.50
N GLU A 248 50.04 71.49 132.16
CA GLU A 248 50.67 70.50 133.06
C GLU A 248 52.15 70.25 132.72
N GLY A 249 52.56 70.37 131.45
CA GLY A 249 53.90 70.11 130.89
C GLY A 249 54.99 71.15 131.25
N LEU A 250 54.71 72.04 132.21
CA LEU A 250 55.73 72.81 132.91
C LEU A 250 56.42 71.98 134.02
N ALA A 251 56.02 70.73 134.22
CA ALA A 251 56.58 69.80 135.21
C ALA A 251 56.83 68.38 134.63
N GLY A 252 58.11 68.02 134.43
CA GLY A 252 58.53 66.73 133.86
C GLY A 252 58.69 66.81 132.34
N VAL A 253 59.84 66.61 131.70
CA VAL A 253 61.10 65.94 132.09
C VAL A 253 60.92 64.48 132.51
N GLY A 254 61.09 63.57 131.54
CA GLY A 254 61.19 62.13 131.82
C GLY A 254 61.03 61.26 130.58
N GLU A 255 62.13 60.61 130.18
CA GLU A 255 62.19 59.32 129.47
C GLU A 255 61.42 59.18 128.13
N LYS A 256 62.16 59.17 127.01
CA LYS A 256 62.50 57.95 126.20
C LYS A 256 61.39 57.57 125.19
N ILE A 257 61.63 57.62 123.87
CA ILE A 257 62.58 56.83 123.04
C ILE A 257 62.08 55.39 122.79
N SER A 258 62.25 54.95 121.54
CA SER A 258 61.98 53.61 120.96
C SER A 258 60.50 53.27 120.75
N SER A 259 59.97 53.23 119.52
CA SER A 259 60.29 52.44 118.31
C SER A 259 59.51 51.11 118.27
N VAL A 260 58.60 50.82 117.32
CA VAL A 260 58.74 50.75 115.83
C VAL A 260 59.50 49.49 115.37
N THR A 261 59.17 49.00 114.15
CA THR A 261 59.74 47.84 113.38
C THR A 261 58.82 46.58 113.45
N GLN A 262 57.96 46.24 112.47
CA GLN A 262 58.10 45.82 111.03
C GLN A 262 58.24 44.28 110.83
N GLU A 263 57.45 43.55 110.01
CA GLU A 263 57.34 43.40 108.51
C GLU A 263 58.39 42.43 107.88
N VAL A 264 58.22 41.65 106.77
CA VAL A 264 57.12 41.21 105.83
C VAL A 264 57.65 40.01 104.96
N SER A 265 56.93 39.51 103.92
CA SER A 265 57.39 38.75 102.69
C SER A 265 57.30 37.20 102.66
N SER A 266 57.26 36.42 101.54
CA SER A 266 56.84 36.53 100.09
C SER A 266 57.03 35.15 99.36
N VAL A 267 56.11 34.53 98.57
CA VAL A 267 55.82 34.59 97.08
C VAL A 267 56.96 34.11 96.11
N LYS A 268 56.82 33.34 94.98
CA LYS A 268 55.90 32.29 94.40
C LYS A 268 56.42 31.79 92.99
N GLU A 269 56.11 30.57 92.47
CA GLU A 269 56.59 30.02 91.14
C GLU A 269 55.57 29.09 90.34
N ASP A 270 55.80 28.77 89.05
CA ASP A 270 54.91 28.05 88.05
C ASP A 270 55.63 27.22 86.92
N VAL A 271 54.90 26.36 86.14
CA VAL A 271 55.33 25.42 85.02
C VAL A 271 54.10 25.09 84.10
N SER A 272 54.05 24.68 82.80
CA SER A 272 54.85 24.74 81.52
C SER A 272 53.94 24.34 80.28
N LYS A 273 54.45 23.97 79.06
CA LYS A 273 53.67 23.91 77.76
C LYS A 273 54.13 22.93 76.62
N VAL A 274 53.19 22.54 75.71
CA VAL A 274 53.31 22.07 74.25
C VAL A 274 53.98 20.69 73.98
N GLY A 275 53.80 19.87 72.90
CA GLY A 275 53.08 19.78 71.57
C GLY A 275 53.31 18.36 70.94
N GLN A 276 53.20 17.91 69.66
CA GLN A 276 52.52 18.17 68.33
C GLN A 276 53.03 17.03 67.34
N GLU A 277 52.54 16.60 66.14
CA GLU A 277 51.44 16.94 65.18
C GLU A 277 50.86 15.68 64.39
N VAL A 278 50.78 15.63 63.02
CA VAL A 278 49.86 14.71 62.23
C VAL A 278 50.41 14.03 60.92
N SER A 279 50.02 12.75 60.66
CA SER A 279 49.98 11.99 59.36
C SER A 279 49.28 10.59 59.55
N GLY A 280 48.84 9.71 58.61
CA GLY A 280 48.69 9.64 57.13
C GLY A 280 49.29 8.35 56.47
N VAL A 281 48.82 7.67 55.38
CA VAL A 281 47.61 7.62 54.49
C VAL A 281 47.59 6.27 53.65
N LYS A 282 46.40 5.74 53.23
CA LYS A 282 46.08 4.71 52.15
C LYS A 282 46.38 3.18 52.33
N ALA A 283 45.35 2.33 52.12
CA ALA A 283 45.40 0.93 51.57
C ALA A 283 43.97 0.38 51.24
N THR A 284 43.83 -0.71 50.46
CA THR A 284 42.52 -1.21 49.89
C THR A 284 42.54 -2.72 49.51
N VAL A 285 41.34 -3.33 49.29
CA VAL A 285 41.01 -4.56 48.47
C VAL A 285 40.84 -5.94 49.16
N ALA A 286 39.89 -6.73 48.61
CA ALA A 286 39.51 -8.15 48.86
C ALA A 286 38.67 -8.43 50.14
N VAL A 287 37.73 -9.40 50.20
CA VAL A 287 37.46 -10.62 49.37
C VAL A 287 36.00 -10.70 48.87
N VAL A 288 35.74 -11.54 47.86
CA VAL A 288 34.43 -11.82 47.21
C VAL A 288 34.07 -13.31 47.31
N SER A 289 32.78 -13.66 47.47
CA SER A 289 32.08 -14.80 46.78
C SER A 289 30.66 -15.07 47.29
N GLU A 290 29.61 -14.65 46.57
CA GLU A 290 28.33 -15.42 46.47
C GLU A 290 27.39 -15.06 45.29
N GLU A 291 27.83 -14.39 44.21
CA GLU A 291 26.97 -14.06 43.04
C GLU A 291 27.51 -14.55 41.69
N VAL A 292 27.62 -15.88 41.49
CA VAL A 292 27.88 -16.47 40.15
C VAL A 292 26.94 -17.65 39.88
N SER A 293 25.69 -17.34 39.51
CA SER A 293 24.71 -18.33 39.01
C SER A 293 23.59 -17.66 38.19
N GLY A 294 22.96 -16.61 38.73
CA GLY A 294 21.74 -16.00 38.17
C GLY A 294 21.87 -15.11 36.93
N VAL A 295 23.03 -15.06 36.27
CA VAL A 295 23.29 -14.13 35.15
C VAL A 295 23.01 -14.74 33.77
N GLY A 296 23.33 -16.02 33.56
CA GLY A 296 23.25 -16.65 32.23
C GLY A 296 21.84 -16.63 31.62
N SER A 297 20.84 -17.01 32.39
CA SER A 297 19.44 -17.07 31.96
C SER A 297 18.81 -15.71 31.69
N LYS A 298 19.33 -14.61 32.28
CA LYS A 298 18.85 -13.25 31.97
C LYS A 298 19.37 -12.76 30.63
N VAL A 299 20.64 -13.03 30.30
CA VAL A 299 21.25 -12.58 29.02
C VAL A 299 20.56 -13.22 27.81
N GLU A 300 20.17 -14.50 27.91
CA GLU A 300 19.54 -15.22 26.81
C GLU A 300 18.07 -14.81 26.57
N ASN A 301 17.33 -14.52 27.65
CA ASN A 301 15.97 -13.98 27.56
C ASN A 301 15.97 -12.54 26.97
N ILE A 302 16.88 -11.68 27.44
CA ILE A 302 17.03 -10.31 26.90
C ILE A 302 17.34 -10.34 25.40
N LYS A 303 18.11 -11.34 24.92
CA LYS A 303 18.38 -11.51 23.49
C LYS A 303 17.11 -11.76 22.68
N LYS A 304 16.22 -12.63 23.16
CA LYS A 304 14.93 -12.90 22.52
C LYS A 304 13.99 -11.70 22.57
N GLU A 305 13.86 -11.04 23.72
CA GLU A 305 13.02 -9.84 23.84
C GLU A 305 13.49 -8.72 22.90
N VAL A 306 14.80 -8.56 22.71
CA VAL A 306 15.37 -7.59 21.76
C VAL A 306 15.12 -7.99 20.31
N GLU A 307 15.22 -9.28 19.96
CA GLU A 307 14.94 -9.76 18.59
C GLU A 307 13.44 -9.66 18.25
N GLU A 308 12.54 -10.03 19.18
CA GLU A 308 11.09 -9.90 19.00
C GLU A 308 10.63 -8.44 18.98
N THR A 309 11.12 -7.58 19.88
CA THR A 309 10.79 -6.15 19.85
C THR A 309 11.38 -5.45 18.64
N ALA A 310 12.57 -5.82 18.15
CA ALA A 310 13.10 -5.30 16.89
C ALA A 310 12.26 -5.72 15.68
N ALA A 311 11.77 -6.98 15.64
CA ALA A 311 10.88 -7.45 14.59
C ALA A 311 9.53 -6.71 14.61
N VAL A 312 8.87 -6.62 15.77
CA VAL A 312 7.59 -5.93 15.95
C VAL A 312 7.71 -4.43 15.70
N GLN A 313 8.80 -3.78 16.13
CA GLN A 313 9.07 -2.38 15.79
C GLN A 313 9.27 -2.22 14.28
N LYS A 314 10.06 -3.07 13.63
CA LYS A 314 10.28 -3.00 12.17
C LYS A 314 8.99 -3.20 11.38
N GLU A 315 8.12 -4.11 11.80
CA GLU A 315 6.79 -4.31 11.20
C GLU A 315 5.87 -3.11 11.44
N ASN A 316 5.89 -2.51 12.63
CA ASN A 316 5.09 -1.31 12.94
C ASN A 316 5.63 -0.06 12.21
N PHE A 317 6.94 0.12 12.08
CA PHE A 317 7.54 1.17 11.24
C PHE A 317 7.21 0.97 9.76
N ALA A 318 7.15 -0.27 9.26
CA ALA A 318 6.65 -0.54 7.91
C ALA A 318 5.18 -0.13 7.75
N LYS A 319 4.30 -0.56 8.67
CA LYS A 319 2.86 -0.20 8.68
C LYS A 319 2.60 1.30 8.86
N LEU A 320 3.50 2.03 9.51
CA LEU A 320 3.47 3.50 9.62
C LEU A 320 3.91 4.16 8.30
N ASN A 321 5.06 3.76 7.75
CA ASN A 321 5.57 4.28 6.48
C ASN A 321 4.63 4.00 5.29
N GLU A 322 3.94 2.85 5.27
CA GLU A 322 2.92 2.55 4.25
C GLU A 322 1.79 3.59 4.21
N ARG A 323 1.44 4.17 5.37
CA ARG A 323 0.34 5.14 5.51
C ARG A 323 0.78 6.60 5.39
N GLN A 324 2.09 6.87 5.31
CA GLN A 324 2.61 8.22 5.16
C GLN A 324 2.30 8.75 3.76
N ARG A 325 1.52 9.84 3.70
CA ARG A 325 1.24 10.55 2.45
C ARG A 325 2.37 11.52 2.13
N GLN A 326 2.83 11.49 0.88
CA GLN A 326 3.62 12.55 0.26
C GLN A 326 2.69 13.66 -0.25
N SER A 327 3.18 14.89 -0.26
CA SER A 327 2.51 16.03 -0.89
C SER A 327 2.63 15.98 -2.42
N LEU A 328 1.76 16.73 -3.11
CA LEU A 328 1.78 16.87 -4.57
C LEU A 328 3.15 17.32 -5.07
N ASN A 329 3.77 18.27 -4.36
CA ASN A 329 5.04 18.86 -4.73
C ASN A 329 6.20 17.88 -4.57
N GLU A 330 6.17 17.00 -3.56
CA GLU A 330 7.18 15.93 -3.41
C GLU A 330 7.06 14.91 -4.55
N ILE A 331 5.85 14.45 -4.86
CA ILE A 331 5.58 13.50 -5.96
C ILE A 331 6.01 14.09 -7.31
N PHE A 332 5.65 15.35 -7.58
CA PHE A 332 6.02 16.04 -8.82
C PHE A 332 7.53 16.34 -8.90
N THR A 333 8.15 16.75 -7.79
CA THR A 333 9.61 16.96 -7.74
C THR A 333 10.36 15.66 -7.96
N LYS A 334 9.89 14.54 -7.38
CA LYS A 334 10.44 13.21 -7.64
C LYS A 334 10.27 12.80 -9.11
N TYR A 335 9.16 13.13 -9.76
CA TYR A 335 8.98 12.95 -11.20
C TYR A 335 10.02 13.76 -12.00
N GLU A 336 10.06 15.09 -11.85
CA GLU A 336 10.97 15.95 -12.61
C GLU A 336 12.46 15.62 -12.41
N GLN A 337 12.85 15.17 -11.20
CA GLN A 337 14.23 14.75 -10.92
C GLN A 337 14.61 13.38 -11.47
N ASN A 338 13.65 12.51 -11.80
CA ASN A 338 13.90 11.11 -12.17
C ASN A 338 13.21 10.69 -13.49
N LYS A 339 12.64 11.66 -14.23
CA LYS A 339 12.13 11.42 -15.57
C LYS A 339 13.25 11.16 -16.57
N VAL A 340 12.92 10.37 -17.58
CA VAL A 340 13.80 9.92 -18.65
C VAL A 340 13.14 10.20 -19.99
N GLN A 341 13.92 10.56 -20.99
CA GLN A 341 13.45 10.85 -22.34
C GLN A 341 13.50 9.56 -23.17
N LEU A 342 12.34 9.12 -23.67
CA LEU A 342 12.24 7.99 -24.60
C LEU A 342 12.26 8.51 -26.03
N ASP A 343 13.28 8.15 -26.78
CA ASP A 343 13.43 8.49 -28.20
C ASP A 343 13.26 7.26 -29.10
N LEU A 344 12.32 7.34 -30.05
CA LEU A 344 12.07 6.30 -31.06
C LEU A 344 12.23 6.90 -32.47
N GLU A 345 13.20 6.40 -33.24
CA GLU A 345 13.38 6.74 -34.65
C GLU A 345 12.83 5.61 -35.52
N PHE A 346 11.96 5.94 -36.48
CA PHE A 346 11.22 4.95 -37.24
C PHE A 346 11.02 5.35 -38.70
N THR A 347 11.10 4.37 -39.59
CA THR A 347 10.79 4.53 -41.02
C THR A 347 9.48 3.82 -41.32
N HIS A 348 8.61 4.46 -42.10
CA HIS A 348 7.33 3.89 -42.52
C HIS A 348 6.99 4.26 -43.97
N LYS A 349 6.18 3.43 -44.64
CA LYS A 349 5.63 3.75 -45.96
C LYS A 349 4.61 4.89 -45.83
N GLY A 350 4.63 5.86 -46.76
CA GLY A 350 3.76 7.04 -46.76
C GLY A 350 3.62 7.71 -48.12
N GLY A 351 2.68 8.65 -48.22
CA GLY A 351 2.32 9.31 -49.48
C GLY A 351 1.59 8.39 -50.47
N PHE A 352 1.21 8.95 -51.63
CA PHE A 352 0.42 8.25 -52.65
C PHE A 352 1.12 7.02 -53.27
N LEU A 353 2.46 7.06 -53.35
CA LEU A 353 3.28 5.99 -53.93
C LEU A 353 3.93 5.06 -52.89
N GLY A 354 3.61 5.22 -51.60
CA GLY A 354 4.19 4.39 -50.53
C GLY A 354 5.70 4.56 -50.35
N ALA A 355 6.23 5.76 -50.56
CA ALA A 355 7.63 6.08 -50.32
C ALA A 355 8.00 5.93 -48.84
N ASP A 356 9.26 5.63 -48.55
CA ASP A 356 9.76 5.56 -47.17
C ASP A 356 9.94 6.95 -46.57
N LYS A 357 9.36 7.16 -45.38
CA LYS A 357 9.52 8.37 -44.59
C LYS A 357 10.04 8.00 -43.20
N THR A 358 11.17 8.59 -42.81
CA THR A 358 11.69 8.52 -41.45
C THR A 358 11.14 9.68 -40.61
N GLU A 359 10.71 9.37 -39.39
CA GLU A 359 10.26 10.32 -38.38
C GLU A 359 10.92 9.96 -37.03
N LYS A 360 10.92 10.92 -36.09
CA LYS A 360 11.28 10.68 -34.69
C LYS A 360 10.08 10.96 -33.80
N PHE A 361 9.96 10.16 -32.74
CA PHE A 361 9.04 10.35 -31.63
C PHE A 361 9.87 10.51 -30.36
N SER A 362 9.48 11.44 -29.49
CA SER A 362 10.15 11.71 -28.22
C SER A 362 9.09 12.01 -27.16
N MET A 363 9.27 11.52 -25.94
CA MET A 363 8.42 11.85 -24.78
C MET A 363 9.20 11.76 -23.47
N ASP A 364 8.81 12.56 -22.47
CA ASP A 364 9.17 12.31 -21.08
C ASP A 364 8.46 11.05 -20.58
N SER A 365 9.14 10.25 -19.77
CA SER A 365 8.64 9.05 -19.13
C SER A 365 9.37 8.77 -17.82
N ILE A 366 9.07 7.65 -17.15
CA ILE A 366 9.77 7.17 -15.96
C ILE A 366 10.24 5.73 -16.13
N ILE A 367 11.27 5.35 -15.36
CA ILE A 367 11.66 3.95 -15.20
C ILE A 367 10.90 3.36 -14.00
N LEU A 368 10.21 2.25 -14.27
CA LEU A 368 9.47 1.44 -13.31
C LEU A 368 10.23 0.15 -13.02
N ALA A 369 10.07 -0.41 -11.83
CA ALA A 369 10.49 -1.76 -11.52
C ALA A 369 9.41 -2.57 -10.80
N ASP A 370 9.41 -3.87 -11.09
CA ASP A 370 8.66 -4.92 -10.38
C ASP A 370 9.68 -6.01 -10.01
N ASP A 371 10.05 -6.07 -8.72
CA ASP A 371 11.20 -6.78 -8.12
C ASP A 371 12.55 -6.63 -8.85
N SER A 372 12.78 -7.40 -9.92
CA SER A 372 14.02 -7.46 -10.71
C SER A 372 13.85 -6.99 -12.15
N PHE A 373 12.62 -6.71 -12.58
CA PHE A 373 12.27 -6.36 -13.96
C PHE A 373 12.06 -4.84 -14.09
N ALA A 374 13.01 -4.17 -14.76
CA ALA A 374 12.93 -2.75 -15.09
C ALA A 374 12.26 -2.52 -16.47
N TYR A 375 11.31 -1.59 -16.52
CA TYR A 375 10.52 -1.28 -17.73
C TYR A 375 10.10 0.20 -17.77
N THR A 376 9.57 0.64 -18.92
CA THR A 376 8.77 1.87 -19.01
C THR A 376 7.45 1.62 -19.74
N LEU A 377 6.50 2.56 -19.64
CA LEU A 377 5.15 2.46 -20.23
C LEU A 377 4.87 3.61 -21.19
N VAL A 378 4.21 3.29 -22.30
CA VAL A 378 3.93 4.22 -23.41
C VAL A 378 2.50 4.06 -23.89
N HIS A 379 1.82 5.17 -24.19
CA HIS A 379 0.54 5.14 -24.89
C HIS A 379 0.73 5.15 -26.42
N SER A 380 0.20 4.15 -27.12
CA SER A 380 0.55 3.86 -28.51
C SER A 380 0.19 4.97 -29.51
N LYS A 381 -0.88 5.74 -29.26
CA LYS A 381 -1.43 6.80 -30.14
C LYS A 381 -0.38 7.75 -30.74
N ASP A 382 0.53 8.24 -29.92
CA ASP A 382 1.50 9.26 -30.35
C ASP A 382 2.83 8.62 -30.81
N SER A 383 3.10 7.38 -30.38
CA SER A 383 4.27 6.57 -30.73
C SER A 383 4.29 6.09 -32.21
N PRO A 384 5.39 5.46 -32.69
CA PRO A 384 5.43 4.81 -34.01
C PRO A 384 4.32 3.76 -34.20
N PHE A 385 3.97 3.08 -33.10
CA PHE A 385 3.09 1.92 -33.01
C PHE A 385 1.59 2.28 -32.88
N ARG A 386 1.20 3.50 -33.26
CA ARG A 386 -0.18 3.98 -33.15
C ARG A 386 -1.18 3.06 -33.85
N LEU A 387 -2.37 2.95 -33.27
CA LEU A 387 -3.48 2.17 -33.83
C LEU A 387 -4.57 3.04 -34.48
N GLN A 388 -4.70 4.30 -34.04
CA GLN A 388 -5.70 5.25 -34.53
C GLN A 388 -5.04 6.55 -35.03
N PRO A 389 -5.65 7.27 -36.01
CA PRO A 389 -6.85 6.87 -36.77
C PRO A 389 -6.60 5.69 -37.72
N LYS A 390 -5.33 5.45 -38.09
CA LYS A 390 -4.86 4.23 -38.74
C LYS A 390 -3.39 3.99 -38.36
N SER A 391 -3.02 2.72 -38.22
CA SER A 391 -1.63 2.31 -38.05
C SER A 391 -0.75 2.71 -39.23
N ARG A 392 0.53 2.98 -38.95
CA ARG A 392 1.55 3.19 -39.98
C ARG A 392 2.02 1.83 -40.51
N SER A 393 2.40 1.77 -41.78
CA SER A 393 3.09 0.59 -42.33
C SER A 393 4.59 0.75 -42.03
N LEU A 394 5.00 0.27 -40.86
CA LEU A 394 6.37 0.38 -40.36
C LEU A 394 7.34 -0.49 -41.17
N VAL A 395 8.56 0.00 -41.33
CA VAL A 395 9.65 -0.63 -42.09
C VAL A 395 10.85 -0.88 -41.18
N SER A 396 11.16 0.07 -40.30
CA SER A 396 12.09 -0.11 -39.19
C SER A 396 11.67 0.77 -38.01
N VAL A 397 12.00 0.33 -36.80
CA VAL A 397 11.95 1.13 -35.57
C VAL A 397 13.19 0.80 -34.75
N LYS A 398 13.87 1.82 -34.24
CA LYS A 398 14.92 1.73 -33.21
C LYS A 398 14.65 2.77 -32.14
N GLY A 399 15.28 2.65 -30.98
CA GLY A 399 15.15 3.67 -29.95
C GLY A 399 16.05 3.46 -28.75
N GLU A 400 16.06 4.46 -27.88
CA GLU A 400 16.83 4.50 -26.65
C GLU A 400 16.12 5.35 -25.60
N ILE A 401 16.51 5.15 -24.34
CA ILE A 401 16.08 5.97 -23.21
C ILE A 401 17.30 6.72 -22.69
N SER A 402 17.24 8.05 -22.72
CA SER A 402 18.24 8.96 -22.19
C SER A 402 17.71 9.69 -20.96
N GLY A 403 18.55 10.43 -20.24
CA GLY A 403 18.13 11.21 -19.07
C GLY A 403 19.29 11.68 -18.21
N ASN A 404 19.11 12.80 -17.50
CA ASN A 404 20.19 13.52 -16.82
C ASN A 404 20.95 12.71 -15.76
N LYS A 405 20.33 11.67 -15.20
CA LYS A 405 20.95 10.75 -14.22
C LYS A 405 21.51 9.45 -14.82
N LEU A 406 21.25 9.17 -16.10
CA LEU A 406 21.71 7.96 -16.78
C LEU A 406 23.11 8.17 -17.36
N LYS A 407 24.07 7.31 -16.96
CA LYS A 407 25.47 7.38 -17.42
C LYS A 407 25.65 7.11 -18.91
N ASN A 408 24.75 6.33 -19.51
CA ASN A 408 24.67 6.04 -20.94
C ASN A 408 23.19 5.85 -21.32
N PRO A 409 22.78 6.13 -22.58
CA PRO A 409 21.45 5.75 -23.07
C PRO A 409 21.21 4.24 -22.98
N ILE A 410 19.98 3.85 -22.63
CA ILE A 410 19.53 2.46 -22.55
C ILE A 410 18.87 2.08 -23.88
N PRO A 411 19.43 1.18 -24.70
CA PRO A 411 18.86 0.85 -26.00
C PRO A 411 17.56 0.04 -25.86
N VAL A 412 16.50 0.46 -26.55
CA VAL A 412 15.21 -0.22 -26.57
C VAL A 412 15.27 -1.42 -27.51
N ARG A 413 15.29 -2.63 -26.93
CA ARG A 413 15.50 -3.90 -27.67
C ARG A 413 14.22 -4.54 -28.18
N GLU A 414 13.15 -4.52 -27.38
CA GLU A 414 11.82 -4.95 -27.81
C GLU A 414 10.75 -4.07 -27.15
N ILE A 415 9.53 -4.15 -27.67
CA ILE A 415 8.32 -3.64 -27.04
C ILE A 415 7.25 -4.75 -27.03
N ALA A 416 6.31 -4.68 -26.08
CA ALA A 416 5.15 -5.56 -26.06
C ALA A 416 3.87 -4.74 -25.78
N PHE A 417 2.72 -5.24 -26.24
CA PHE A 417 1.43 -4.61 -25.96
C PHE A 417 0.77 -5.24 -24.74
N MET A 418 -0.04 -4.45 -24.04
CA MET A 418 -0.86 -4.91 -22.92
C MET A 418 -2.23 -5.46 -23.37
N ASP A 419 -2.99 -5.97 -22.42
CA ASP A 419 -4.36 -6.45 -22.61
C ASP A 419 -5.29 -5.37 -23.19
N ASP A 420 -5.12 -4.09 -22.80
CA ASP A 420 -5.50 -2.92 -23.59
C ASP A 420 -4.42 -2.64 -24.67
N PRO A 421 -4.77 -2.71 -25.97
CA PRO A 421 -3.82 -2.51 -27.08
C PRO A 421 -3.28 -1.07 -27.21
N ARG A 422 -3.68 -0.13 -26.34
CA ARG A 422 -3.09 1.21 -26.29
C ARG A 422 -1.89 1.33 -25.39
N ILE A 423 -1.72 0.46 -24.40
CA ILE A 423 -0.55 0.52 -23.54
C ILE A 423 0.52 -0.42 -24.07
N ILE A 424 1.72 0.13 -24.24
CA ILE A 424 2.94 -0.56 -24.63
C ILE A 424 3.84 -0.59 -23.40
N ILE A 425 4.41 -1.75 -23.12
CA ILE A 425 5.45 -1.93 -22.13
C ILE A 425 6.79 -2.16 -22.83
N ILE A 426 7.83 -1.50 -22.33
CA ILE A 426 9.17 -1.52 -22.90
C ILE A 426 10.14 -2.10 -21.85
N PRO A 427 10.55 -3.37 -21.96
CA PRO A 427 11.55 -3.97 -21.08
C PRO A 427 12.94 -3.35 -21.30
N LEU A 428 13.63 -2.99 -20.23
CA LEU A 428 14.93 -2.33 -20.29
C LEU A 428 16.13 -3.27 -20.15
N TYR A 429 15.89 -4.50 -19.67
CA TYR A 429 16.92 -5.54 -19.43
C TYR A 429 18.09 -5.11 -18.53
N ILE A 430 17.88 -4.10 -17.69
CA ILE A 430 18.80 -3.65 -16.64
C ILE A 430 18.32 -4.14 -15.27
N ASN A 431 19.24 -4.46 -14.38
CA ASN A 431 18.90 -4.76 -12.98
C ASN A 431 18.59 -3.42 -12.28
N PRO A 432 17.37 -3.23 -11.72
CA PRO A 432 17.00 -1.98 -11.06
C PRO A 432 17.87 -1.67 -9.83
N LYS A 433 18.39 -2.68 -9.12
CA LYS A 433 19.28 -2.47 -7.97
C LYS A 433 20.60 -1.83 -8.39
N ASN A 434 21.26 -2.42 -9.38
CA ASN A 434 22.50 -1.87 -9.96
C ASN A 434 22.31 -0.44 -10.49
N LEU A 435 21.11 -0.10 -10.99
CA LEU A 435 20.81 1.24 -11.48
C LEU A 435 20.77 2.28 -10.34
N VAL A 436 20.07 1.97 -9.24
CA VAL A 436 20.02 2.81 -8.02
C VAL A 436 21.37 2.85 -7.28
N GLU A 437 22.14 1.76 -7.32
CA GLU A 437 23.48 1.70 -6.71
C GLU A 437 24.55 2.46 -7.50
N THR A 438 24.32 2.71 -8.80
CA THR A 438 25.31 3.36 -9.68
C THR A 438 24.89 4.72 -10.22
N THR A 439 23.67 5.20 -9.92
CA THR A 439 23.16 6.52 -10.29
C THR A 439 22.29 7.08 -9.17
N ASP A 440 22.25 8.40 -8.98
CA ASP A 440 21.42 9.05 -7.94
C ASP A 440 19.91 9.08 -8.31
N MET A 441 19.42 8.06 -9.01
CA MET A 441 18.11 8.00 -9.63
C MET A 441 17.16 7.10 -8.84
N GLU A 442 16.00 7.65 -8.47
CA GLU A 442 14.93 6.89 -7.86
C GLU A 442 14.10 6.18 -8.93
N ILE A 443 13.93 4.87 -8.79
CA ILE A 443 13.02 4.08 -9.61
C ILE A 443 11.62 4.11 -8.99
N PHE A 444 10.58 4.11 -9.83
CA PHE A 444 9.19 4.07 -9.42
C PHE A 444 8.68 2.63 -9.35
N SER A 445 7.71 2.36 -8.48
CA SER A 445 7.09 1.04 -8.30
C SER A 445 5.58 1.09 -8.54
N ALA A 446 5.01 -0.08 -8.82
CA ALA A 446 3.56 -0.28 -8.76
C ALA A 446 3.11 -0.43 -7.28
N PRO A 447 1.96 0.15 -6.87
CA PRO A 447 1.47 0.03 -5.51
C PRO A 447 0.93 -1.38 -5.21
N ALA A 448 1.45 -2.01 -4.15
CA ALA A 448 0.98 -3.32 -3.70
C ALA A 448 -0.53 -3.29 -3.36
N ASN A 449 -0.96 -2.26 -2.62
CA ASN A 449 -2.36 -1.91 -2.38
C ASN A 449 -2.73 -0.58 -3.06
N PRO A 450 -3.24 -0.60 -4.31
CA PRO A 450 -3.60 0.62 -5.05
C PRO A 450 -4.77 1.41 -4.44
N TYR A 451 -5.49 0.88 -3.44
CA TYR A 451 -6.67 1.51 -2.84
C TYR A 451 -6.44 1.91 -1.37
N LEU A 452 -5.17 2.06 -0.95
CA LEU A 452 -4.82 2.56 0.38
C LEU A 452 -5.20 4.04 0.59
N PHE A 453 -5.27 4.79 -0.51
CA PHE A 453 -5.75 6.17 -0.58
C PHE A 453 -6.83 6.27 -1.66
N SER A 454 -7.80 7.17 -1.48
CA SER A 454 -8.86 7.48 -2.47
C SER A 454 -8.48 8.60 -3.44
N GLU A 455 -7.25 9.11 -3.30
CA GLU A 455 -6.74 10.30 -3.98
C GLU A 455 -5.41 9.99 -4.66
N ALA A 456 -5.24 10.53 -5.86
CA ALA A 456 -4.07 10.37 -6.72
C ALA A 456 -3.53 11.74 -7.16
N VAL A 457 -2.28 11.78 -7.58
CA VAL A 457 -1.67 12.92 -8.26
C VAL A 457 -1.48 12.54 -9.72
N VAL A 458 -2.08 13.29 -10.65
CA VAL A 458 -1.83 13.13 -12.09
C VAL A 458 -0.75 14.11 -12.50
N VAL A 459 0.20 13.66 -13.32
CA VAL A 459 1.31 14.46 -13.85
C VAL A 459 1.29 14.40 -15.39
N ASP A 460 1.42 15.58 -15.97
CA ASP A 460 1.40 15.85 -17.41
C ASP A 460 2.69 15.33 -18.07
N SER A 461 2.52 14.49 -19.09
CA SER A 461 3.63 13.85 -19.82
C SER A 461 4.36 14.78 -20.80
N LYS A 462 3.94 16.04 -20.95
CA LYS A 462 4.43 16.96 -22.00
C LYS A 462 4.64 18.40 -21.54
N GLU A 463 3.78 18.94 -20.70
CA GLU A 463 3.78 20.35 -20.27
C GLU A 463 4.16 20.51 -18.78
N SER A 464 4.61 19.45 -18.11
CA SER A 464 5.09 19.45 -16.70
C SER A 464 4.10 20.09 -15.69
N ARG A 465 2.80 19.95 -15.96
CA ARG A 465 1.70 20.27 -15.05
C ARG A 465 1.39 19.08 -14.13
N PHE A 466 0.68 19.33 -13.03
CA PHE A 466 0.19 18.28 -12.14
C PHE A 466 -1.02 18.74 -11.33
N GLY A 467 -1.79 17.79 -10.78
CA GLY A 467 -2.92 18.06 -9.89
C GLY A 467 -3.38 16.84 -9.10
N GLN A 468 -3.96 17.07 -7.91
CA GLN A 468 -4.55 16.03 -7.07
C GLN A 468 -6.02 15.82 -7.40
N THR A 469 -6.49 14.58 -7.44
CA THR A 469 -7.88 14.20 -7.78
C THR A 469 -8.30 12.92 -7.04
N SER A 470 -9.61 12.69 -6.90
CA SER A 470 -10.16 11.42 -6.46
C SER A 470 -10.16 10.37 -7.59
N PHE A 471 -10.01 9.10 -7.22
CA PHE A 471 -10.08 7.99 -8.17
C PHE A 471 -10.83 6.78 -7.61
N VAL A 472 -11.43 6.00 -8.50
CA VAL A 472 -12.12 4.75 -8.18
C VAL A 472 -11.79 3.66 -9.21
N ARG A 473 -11.76 2.40 -8.78
CA ARG A 473 -11.65 1.26 -9.71
C ARG A 473 -12.91 1.18 -10.58
N ASP A 474 -12.78 0.83 -11.86
CA ASP A 474 -13.97 0.55 -12.67
C ASP A 474 -14.65 -0.74 -12.23
N GLU A 475 -15.93 -0.64 -11.84
CA GLU A 475 -16.75 -1.77 -11.36
C GLU A 475 -16.83 -2.93 -12.38
N LYS A 476 -16.75 -2.62 -13.68
CA LYS A 476 -17.06 -3.54 -14.79
C LYS A 476 -15.83 -3.94 -15.61
N ASP A 477 -14.63 -3.47 -15.24
CA ASP A 477 -13.38 -3.82 -15.91
C ASP A 477 -12.15 -3.42 -15.05
N SER A 478 -11.63 -4.38 -14.27
CA SER A 478 -10.56 -4.16 -13.27
C SER A 478 -9.22 -3.64 -13.81
N ARG A 479 -9.07 -3.60 -15.13
CA ARG A 479 -7.92 -3.05 -15.86
C ARG A 479 -7.86 -1.52 -15.83
N TYR A 480 -8.95 -0.85 -15.44
CA TYR A 480 -9.04 0.61 -15.43
C TYR A 480 -9.37 1.19 -14.06
N ILE A 481 -8.83 2.38 -13.85
CA ILE A 481 -9.17 3.30 -12.77
C ILE A 481 -9.86 4.50 -13.42
N LYS A 482 -11.03 4.88 -12.93
CA LYS A 482 -11.69 6.16 -13.26
C LYS A 482 -11.07 7.26 -12.42
N VAL A 483 -10.75 8.38 -13.05
CA VAL A 483 -10.19 9.60 -12.46
C VAL A 483 -11.24 10.72 -12.54
N GLU A 484 -11.37 11.57 -11.51
CA GLU A 484 -12.50 12.51 -11.44
C GLU A 484 -12.13 13.96 -11.80
N HIS A 485 -12.74 14.48 -12.87
CA HIS A 485 -12.45 15.83 -13.40
C HIS A 485 -12.88 16.97 -12.47
N SER A 486 -13.93 16.77 -11.67
CA SER A 486 -14.50 17.82 -10.80
C SER A 486 -13.60 18.21 -9.63
N ASN A 487 -12.67 17.33 -9.24
CA ASN A 487 -11.98 17.37 -7.95
C ASN A 487 -10.50 17.74 -8.06
N PHE A 488 -10.06 18.25 -9.23
CA PHE A 488 -8.68 18.65 -9.40
C PHE A 488 -8.34 19.92 -8.60
N ALA A 489 -7.66 19.74 -7.46
CA ALA A 489 -7.11 20.83 -6.67
C ALA A 489 -5.78 21.30 -7.27
N PHE A 490 -5.70 22.57 -7.65
CA PHE A 490 -4.59 23.14 -8.41
C PHE A 490 -3.88 24.30 -7.72
N LEU A 491 -2.54 24.32 -7.87
CA LEU A 491 -1.69 25.46 -7.56
C LEU A 491 -1.26 26.23 -8.82
N THR A 492 -1.43 25.66 -10.02
CA THR A 492 -0.75 26.07 -11.27
C THR A 492 -1.67 26.54 -12.40
N GLY A 493 -2.98 26.25 -12.34
CA GLY A 493 -3.95 26.64 -13.38
C GLY A 493 -4.97 25.52 -13.66
N LYS A 494 -5.76 25.64 -14.74
CA LYS A 494 -6.59 24.52 -15.21
C LYS A 494 -5.69 23.48 -15.90
N PHE A 495 -5.80 22.23 -15.48
CA PHE A 495 -5.24 21.07 -16.18
C PHE A 495 -6.37 20.04 -16.40
N ASP A 496 -6.29 19.30 -17.50
CA ASP A 496 -7.25 18.30 -17.97
C ASP A 496 -6.42 17.09 -18.42
N PRO A 497 -6.54 15.90 -17.78
CA PRO A 497 -5.66 14.77 -18.04
C PRO A 497 -5.65 14.33 -19.51
N ALA A 498 -4.48 14.33 -20.13
CA ALA A 498 -4.28 13.88 -21.50
C ALA A 498 -3.95 12.38 -21.56
N LYS A 499 -4.11 11.80 -22.75
CA LYS A 499 -3.58 10.44 -23.03
C LYS A 499 -2.05 10.47 -22.93
N SER A 500 -1.48 9.46 -22.28
CA SER A 500 -0.08 9.33 -21.81
C SER A 500 0.23 9.83 -20.40
N ASP A 501 -0.64 10.64 -19.77
CA ASP A 501 -0.33 11.22 -18.46
C ASP A 501 -0.27 10.17 -17.34
N LEU A 502 0.57 10.42 -16.33
CA LEU A 502 0.91 9.44 -15.30
C LEU A 502 0.12 9.70 -14.01
N VAL A 503 -0.48 8.66 -13.45
CA VAL A 503 -1.30 8.71 -12.24
C VAL A 503 -0.56 8.04 -11.09
N PHE A 504 -0.20 8.80 -10.07
CA PHE A 504 0.53 8.34 -8.89
C PHE A 504 -0.38 8.27 -7.65
N SER A 505 -0.13 7.33 -6.75
CA SER A 505 -0.74 7.32 -5.41
C SER A 505 -0.17 8.46 -4.56
N GLN A 506 -0.84 8.79 -3.44
CA GLN A 506 -0.29 9.66 -2.40
C GLN A 506 1.00 9.12 -1.72
N LYS A 507 1.58 8.00 -2.16
CA LYS A 507 2.89 7.47 -1.73
C LYS A 507 3.97 7.62 -2.83
N GLY A 508 3.65 8.19 -3.99
CA GLY A 508 4.56 8.33 -5.13
C GLY A 508 4.73 7.05 -5.97
N GLU A 509 3.85 6.06 -5.79
CA GLU A 509 3.82 4.80 -6.56
C GLU A 509 2.90 4.97 -7.79
N LEU A 510 3.24 4.40 -8.94
CA LEU A 510 2.43 4.59 -10.16
C LEU A 510 1.17 3.71 -10.14
N LEU A 511 0.00 4.33 -9.97
CA LEU A 511 -1.32 3.70 -10.07
C LEU A 511 -1.71 3.39 -11.52
N GLY A 512 -1.35 4.26 -12.47
CA GLY A 512 -1.84 4.13 -13.84
C GLY A 512 -1.25 5.09 -14.87
N ILE A 513 -1.61 4.85 -16.14
CA ILE A 513 -1.30 5.71 -17.29
C ILE A 513 -2.61 6.02 -18.04
N MET A 514 -2.87 7.30 -18.32
CA MET A 514 -4.14 7.78 -18.88
C MET A 514 -4.34 7.30 -20.33
N VAL A 515 -5.50 6.67 -20.57
CA VAL A 515 -5.91 6.13 -21.89
C VAL A 515 -6.99 6.97 -22.57
N ASN A 516 -7.75 7.74 -21.79
CA ASN A 516 -8.53 8.91 -22.17
C ASN A 516 -8.63 9.81 -20.91
N ASN A 517 -9.29 10.96 -21.00
CA ASN A 517 -9.30 11.93 -19.90
C ASN A 517 -9.95 11.37 -18.62
N ASP A 518 -10.92 10.46 -18.73
CA ASP A 518 -11.67 9.88 -17.61
C ASP A 518 -11.01 8.64 -16.99
N TYR A 519 -10.17 7.90 -17.72
CA TYR A 519 -9.66 6.59 -17.28
C TYR A 519 -8.14 6.43 -17.45
N ALA A 520 -7.53 5.92 -16.38
CA ALA A 520 -6.19 5.36 -16.38
C ALA A 520 -6.23 3.85 -16.59
N PHE A 521 -5.30 3.32 -17.37
CA PHE A 521 -4.93 1.91 -17.35
C PHE A 521 -4.18 1.62 -16.06
N HIS A 522 -4.70 0.70 -15.25
CA HIS A 522 -4.19 0.35 -13.92
C HIS A 522 -2.87 -0.41 -14.03
N VAL A 523 -1.81 0.10 -13.41
CA VAL A 523 -0.47 -0.50 -13.38
C VAL A 523 -0.41 -1.53 -12.25
N LYS A 524 -0.85 -2.75 -12.55
CA LYS A 524 -0.80 -3.91 -11.66
C LYS A 524 -0.73 -5.23 -12.43
N ASN A 525 0.10 -6.16 -11.94
CA ASN A 525 0.33 -7.51 -12.47
C ASN A 525 0.61 -7.52 -13.98
N LEU A 526 1.55 -6.68 -14.46
CA LEU A 526 1.72 -6.45 -15.90
C LEU A 526 2.16 -7.70 -16.67
N GLY A 527 2.98 -8.56 -16.07
CA GLY A 527 3.47 -9.79 -16.70
C GLY A 527 2.36 -10.75 -17.15
N SER A 528 1.30 -10.90 -16.35
CA SER A 528 0.13 -11.73 -16.70
C SER A 528 -0.87 -11.03 -17.63
N ARG A 529 -0.60 -9.78 -17.99
CA ARG A 529 -1.48 -8.91 -18.79
C ARG A 529 -0.86 -8.50 -20.13
N LEU A 530 0.28 -9.11 -20.50
CA LEU A 530 0.86 -9.00 -21.83
C LEU A 530 -0.10 -9.61 -22.88
N HIS A 531 -0.24 -8.93 -24.01
CA HIS A 531 -0.94 -9.48 -25.16
C HIS A 531 -0.10 -10.61 -25.76
N SER A 532 -0.64 -11.83 -25.81
CA SER A 532 0.05 -12.96 -26.44
C SER A 532 0.45 -12.63 -27.89
N GLY A 533 1.64 -13.07 -28.29
CA GLY A 533 2.22 -12.80 -29.62
C GLY A 533 2.61 -11.34 -29.91
N SER A 534 2.51 -10.40 -28.95
CA SER A 534 2.72 -8.97 -29.23
C SER A 534 4.16 -8.46 -29.13
N ARG A 535 5.10 -9.30 -28.67
CA ARG A 535 6.52 -8.91 -28.57
C ARG A 535 7.08 -8.57 -29.95
N THR A 536 7.64 -7.39 -30.06
CA THR A 536 8.17 -6.79 -31.28
C THR A 536 9.59 -6.34 -31.01
N VAL A 537 10.57 -7.06 -31.58
CA VAL A 537 12.00 -6.72 -31.49
C VAL A 537 12.29 -5.49 -32.37
N LEU A 538 13.16 -4.60 -31.88
CA LEU A 538 13.55 -3.36 -32.56
C LEU A 538 14.98 -3.43 -33.13
N GLY A 539 15.38 -2.41 -33.88
CA GLY A 539 16.69 -2.33 -34.53
C GLY A 539 16.80 -3.28 -35.72
N ASP A 540 17.97 -3.87 -35.91
CA ASP A 540 18.31 -4.67 -37.10
C ASP A 540 17.48 -5.96 -37.24
N ALA A 541 16.86 -6.43 -36.15
CA ALA A 541 15.99 -7.60 -36.09
C ALA A 541 14.48 -7.26 -36.19
N PHE A 542 14.12 -6.06 -36.65
CA PHE A 542 12.73 -5.61 -36.73
C PHE A 542 11.91 -6.33 -37.83
N GLU A 543 10.98 -7.20 -37.42
CA GLU A 543 10.09 -7.94 -38.32
C GLU A 543 8.91 -7.09 -38.83
N ALA A 544 9.12 -6.30 -39.88
CA ALA A 544 8.13 -5.37 -40.41
C ALA A 544 6.76 -6.00 -40.77
N GLN A 545 6.74 -7.14 -41.49
CA GLN A 545 5.49 -7.79 -41.91
C GLN A 545 4.66 -8.28 -40.71
N LYS A 546 5.31 -8.93 -39.75
CA LYS A 546 4.72 -9.41 -38.49
C LYS A 546 4.17 -8.25 -37.66
N THR A 547 4.97 -7.18 -37.50
CA THR A 547 4.59 -5.98 -36.76
C THR A 547 3.37 -5.31 -37.39
N ASN A 548 3.34 -5.10 -38.70
CA ASN A 548 2.19 -4.46 -39.37
C ASN A 548 0.91 -5.32 -39.30
N THR A 549 1.05 -6.65 -39.31
CA THR A 549 -0.05 -7.60 -39.12
C THR A 549 -0.59 -7.53 -37.69
N LEU A 550 0.30 -7.51 -36.69
CA LEU A 550 -0.02 -7.32 -35.28
C LEU A 550 -0.75 -5.98 -35.05
N LEU A 551 -0.23 -4.85 -35.56
CA LEU A 551 -0.88 -3.54 -35.44
C LEU A 551 -2.28 -3.51 -36.08
N SER A 552 -2.50 -4.22 -37.19
CA SER A 552 -3.82 -4.38 -37.80
C SER A 552 -4.78 -5.15 -36.89
N SER A 553 -4.33 -6.25 -36.27
CA SER A 553 -5.11 -7.03 -35.30
C SER A 553 -5.44 -6.23 -34.03
N LEU A 554 -4.45 -5.56 -33.44
CA LEU A 554 -4.60 -4.70 -32.27
C LEU A 554 -5.55 -3.51 -32.53
N SER A 555 -5.54 -2.96 -33.76
CA SER A 555 -6.49 -1.92 -34.16
C SER A 555 -7.93 -2.43 -34.14
N LYS A 556 -8.19 -3.66 -34.61
CA LYS A 556 -9.52 -4.30 -34.48
C LYS A 556 -9.89 -4.52 -33.02
N LYS A 557 -8.96 -4.99 -32.19
CA LYS A 557 -9.17 -5.17 -30.74
C LYS A 557 -9.52 -3.86 -30.03
N LEU A 558 -8.89 -2.74 -30.41
CA LEU A 558 -9.18 -1.41 -29.88
C LEU A 558 -10.60 -0.96 -30.22
N PHE A 559 -11.09 -1.23 -31.44
CA PHE A 559 -12.51 -1.00 -31.76
C PHE A 559 -13.47 -1.85 -30.92
N GLY A 560 -13.05 -3.03 -30.44
CA GLY A 560 -13.82 -3.88 -29.52
C GLY A 560 -13.90 -3.39 -28.06
N LEU A 561 -13.15 -2.35 -27.66
CA LEU A 561 -13.25 -1.81 -26.30
C LEU A 561 -14.58 -1.05 -26.08
N LYS A 562 -15.15 -1.17 -24.87
CA LYS A 562 -16.35 -0.44 -24.42
C LYS A 562 -16.19 1.07 -24.66
N ASN A 563 -17.21 1.73 -25.20
CA ASN A 563 -17.16 3.15 -25.62
C ASN A 563 -16.49 4.09 -24.60
N LYS A 564 -16.86 3.99 -23.33
CA LYS A 564 -16.33 4.83 -22.23
C LYS A 564 -14.81 4.79 -22.04
N PHE A 565 -14.14 3.73 -22.52
CA PHE A 565 -12.70 3.57 -22.39
C PHE A 565 -11.92 4.10 -23.58
N ARG A 566 -12.54 4.33 -24.76
CA ARG A 566 -11.81 4.64 -26.01
C ARG A 566 -11.22 6.06 -26.02
#